data_AF-A0A7I8ETD6-F1
#
_entry.id   AF-A0A7I8ETD6-F1
#
_cell.length_a   1.000
_cell.length_b   1.000
_cell.length_c   1.000
_cell.angle_alpha   90.00
_cell.angle_beta   90.00
_cell.angle_gamma   90.00
#
_symmetry.space_group_name_H-M   'P 1'
#
loop_
_entity.id
_entity.type
_entity.pdbx_description
1 polymer ?
#
loop_
_entity_poly.entity_id
_entity_poly.type
_entity_poly.pdbx_seq_one_letter_code
_entity_poly.pdbx_strand_id
1 'polypeptide(L)'
;MQNQRRKIERLHLDQLTSCIFISEAFGVKKPEAAIFLAAASYVNLPPEQILFVGDHTYLDIWEAHAVGMKTVWLLIIVLPPE
;
A
#
# COMPACT_ATOMS: atom_id res chain seq x y z
N MET A 1 -15.75 -3.70 2.16
CA MET A 1 -15.96 -2.49 2.98
C MET A 1 -15.50 -2.61 4.43
N GLN A 2 -15.85 -3.69 5.16
CA GLN A 2 -15.89 -3.65 6.63
C GLN A 2 -14.65 -4.21 7.36
N ASN A 3 -13.74 -4.93 6.69
CA ASN A 3 -12.63 -5.61 7.40
C ASN A 3 -11.38 -4.72 7.56
N GLN A 4 -10.87 -4.12 6.48
CA GLN A 4 -9.62 -3.33 6.56
C GLN A 4 -9.78 -2.06 7.38
N ARG A 5 -10.89 -1.35 7.21
CA ARG A 5 -11.18 -0.14 8.00
C ARG A 5 -11.24 -0.41 9.50
N ARG A 6 -11.86 -1.53 9.90
CA ARG A 6 -11.89 -1.96 11.31
C ARG A 6 -10.50 -2.28 11.86
N LYS A 7 -9.62 -2.91 11.07
CA LYS A 7 -8.23 -3.15 11.50
C LYS A 7 -7.46 -1.85 11.71
N ILE A 8 -7.60 -0.91 10.77
CA ILE A 8 -6.97 0.41 10.85
C ILE A 8 -7.40 1.15 12.12
N GLU A 9 -8.72 1.25 12.36
CA GLU A 9 -9.28 1.92 13.53
C GLU A 9 -8.84 1.25 14.84
N ARG A 10 -8.85 -0.09 14.91
CA ARG A 10 -8.45 -0.84 16.10
C ARG A 10 -6.96 -0.72 16.42
N LEU A 11 -6.12 -0.53 15.40
CA LEU A 11 -4.68 -0.38 15.53
C LEU A 11 -4.24 1.09 15.58
N HIS A 12 -5.20 2.02 15.51
CA HIS A 12 -4.96 3.47 15.44
C HIS A 12 -3.99 3.90 14.34
N LEU A 13 -3.98 3.16 13.22
CA LEU A 13 -3.10 3.47 12.08
C LEU A 13 -3.49 4.80 11.41
N ASP A 14 -4.77 5.17 11.50
CA ASP A 14 -5.29 6.47 11.05
C ASP A 14 -4.67 7.67 11.78
N GLN A 15 -4.12 7.47 12.97
CA GLN A 15 -3.43 8.52 13.73
C GLN A 15 -1.94 8.61 13.37
N LEU A 16 -1.39 7.60 12.71
CA LEU A 16 0.02 7.52 12.32
C LEU A 16 0.25 7.92 10.86
N THR A 17 -0.80 8.04 10.06
CA THR A 17 -0.70 8.37 8.64
C THR A 17 -1.55 9.57 8.26
N SER A 18 -1.07 10.41 7.34
CA SER A 18 -1.81 11.59 6.86
C SER A 18 -2.95 11.24 5.89
N CYS A 19 -3.00 10.00 5.42
CA CYS A 19 -4.03 9.50 4.51
C CYS A 19 -4.11 7.97 4.52
N ILE A 20 -5.24 7.45 4.04
CA ILE A 20 -5.51 6.01 3.95
C ILE A 20 -6.14 5.73 2.58
N PHE A 21 -5.56 4.80 1.85
CA PHE A 21 -6.09 4.27 0.59
C PHE A 21 -6.43 2.79 0.76
N ILE A 22 -7.64 2.39 0.34
CA ILE A 22 -8.08 0.99 0.40
C ILE A 22 -8.46 0.59 -1.02
N SER A 23 -7.76 -0.38 -1.61
CA SER A 23 -7.95 -0.83 -3.00
C SER A 23 -9.40 -1.18 -3.35
N GLU A 24 -10.12 -1.81 -2.42
CA GLU A 24 -11.55 -2.16 -2.57
C GLU A 24 -12.44 -0.90 -2.77
N ALA A 25 -12.07 0.25 -2.21
CA ALA A 25 -12.82 1.51 -2.35
C ALA A 25 -12.65 2.16 -3.73
N PHE A 26 -11.62 1.76 -4.48
CA PHE A 26 -11.40 2.26 -5.85
C PHE A 26 -12.24 1.50 -6.89
N GLY A 27 -12.90 0.39 -6.54
CA GLY A 27 -13.85 -0.30 -7.42
C GLY A 27 -13.27 -0.83 -8.74
N VAL A 28 -11.95 -0.85 -8.90
CA VAL A 28 -11.30 -1.13 -10.19
C VAL A 28 -11.02 -2.62 -10.34
N LYS A 29 -11.55 -3.21 -11.41
CA LYS A 29 -10.93 -4.40 -12.01
C LYS A 29 -9.62 -3.96 -12.65
N LYS A 30 -8.54 -4.68 -12.32
CA LYS A 30 -7.17 -4.60 -12.86
C LYS A 30 -7.01 -3.88 -14.22
N PRO A 31 -5.94 -3.07 -14.41
CA PRO A 31 -4.71 -3.09 -13.60
C PRO A 31 -4.81 -2.30 -12.28
N GLU A 32 -4.26 -2.91 -11.22
CA GLU A 32 -4.27 -2.45 -9.82
C GLU A 32 -3.29 -1.28 -9.56
N ALA A 33 -2.52 -0.86 -10.58
CA ALA A 33 -1.65 0.32 -10.60
C ALA A 33 -2.34 1.65 -10.20
N ALA A 34 -3.66 1.75 -10.37
CA ALA A 34 -4.42 2.98 -10.14
C ALA A 34 -4.32 3.49 -8.69
N ILE A 35 -4.21 2.60 -7.71
CA ILE A 35 -4.11 3.00 -6.29
C ILE A 35 -2.78 3.70 -5.99
N PHE A 36 -1.68 3.24 -6.60
CA PHE A 36 -0.35 3.83 -6.42
C PHE A 36 -0.30 5.22 -7.05
N LEU A 37 -0.85 5.39 -8.25
CA LEU A 37 -0.95 6.69 -8.91
C LEU A 37 -1.89 7.64 -8.16
N ALA A 38 -3.00 7.14 -7.60
CA ALA A 38 -3.88 7.95 -6.77
C ALA A 38 -3.18 8.43 -5.49
N ALA A 39 -2.40 7.56 -4.85
CA ALA A 39 -1.59 7.93 -3.69
C ALA A 39 -0.54 8.98 -4.06
N ALA A 40 0.18 8.81 -5.17
CA ALA A 40 1.16 9.77 -5.68
C ALA A 40 0.53 11.14 -5.98
N SER A 41 -0.63 11.13 -6.64
CA SER A 41 -1.39 12.35 -6.91
C SER A 41 -1.86 13.05 -5.65
N TYR A 42 -2.29 12.30 -4.63
CA TYR A 42 -2.76 12.88 -3.37
C TYR A 42 -1.63 13.57 -2.60
N VAL A 43 -0.45 12.96 -2.56
CA VAL A 43 0.73 13.56 -1.91
C VAL A 43 1.44 14.59 -2.78
N ASN A 44 0.97 14.80 -4.02
CA ASN A 44 1.54 15.71 -5.01
C ASN A 44 3.04 15.49 -5.26
N LEU A 45 3.44 14.23 -5.38
CA LEU A 45 4.81 13.84 -5.69
C LEU A 45 4.85 12.93 -6.92
N PRO A 46 5.91 13.03 -7.75
CA PRO A 46 6.12 12.06 -8.82
C PRO A 46 6.45 10.68 -8.22
N PRO A 47 6.03 9.56 -8.86
CA PRO A 47 6.25 8.22 -8.34
C PRO A 47 7.69 7.92 -7.93
N GLU A 48 8.67 8.44 -8.67
CA GLU A 48 10.11 8.22 -8.44
C GLU A 48 10.62 8.80 -7.11
N GLN A 49 9.86 9.71 -6.50
CA GLN A 49 10.13 10.28 -5.19
C GLN A 49 9.40 9.57 -4.04
N ILE A 50 8.64 8.52 -4.35
CA ILE A 50 7.85 7.75 -3.38
C ILE A 50 8.50 6.39 -3.15
N LEU A 51 8.58 6.00 -1.88
CA LEU A 51 8.97 4.66 -1.47
C LEU A 51 7.71 3.87 -1.08
N PHE A 52 7.46 2.78 -1.78
CA PHE A 52 6.46 1.78 -1.40
C PHE A 52 7.09 0.67 -0.56
N VAL A 53 6.46 0.32 0.56
CA VAL A 53 6.88 -0.78 1.43
C VAL A 53 5.72 -1.77 1.55
N GLY A 54 5.95 -3.02 1.18
CA GLY A 54 4.92 -4.08 1.24
C GLY A 54 5.51 -5.47 1.36
N ASP A 55 4.68 -6.45 1.68
CA ASP A 55 5.07 -7.84 1.93
C ASP A 55 4.76 -8.76 0.75
N HIS A 56 3.85 -8.37 -0.16
CA HIS A 56 3.48 -9.18 -1.31
C HIS A 56 4.29 -8.83 -2.57
N THR A 57 5.21 -9.70 -2.98
CA THR A 57 6.13 -9.47 -4.12
C THR A 57 5.46 -9.00 -5.42
N TYR A 58 4.32 -9.60 -5.82
CA TYR A 58 3.65 -9.19 -7.06
C TYR A 58 2.72 -7.98 -6.86
N LEU A 59 1.71 -8.09 -5.99
CA LEU A 59 0.68 -7.05 -5.82
C LEU A 59 1.22 -5.73 -5.26
N ASP A 60 2.25 -5.80 -4.41
CA ASP A 60 2.84 -4.60 -3.80
C ASP A 60 4.07 -4.15 -4.59
N ILE A 61 5.08 -5.02 -4.65
CA ILE A 61 6.42 -4.62 -5.07
C ILE A 61 6.51 -4.47 -6.59
N TRP A 62 6.00 -5.43 -7.35
CA TRP A 62 6.02 -5.34 -8.81
C TRP A 62 5.14 -4.20 -9.33
N GLU A 63 3.92 -4.05 -8.81
CA GLU A 63 3.01 -3.00 -9.29
C GLU A 63 3.46 -1.59 -8.92
N ALA A 64 3.94 -1.36 -7.69
CA ALA A 64 4.51 -0.07 -7.31
C ALA A 64 5.75 0.26 -8.17
N HIS A 65 6.62 -0.71 -8.41
CA HIS A 65 7.79 -0.53 -9.26
C HIS A 65 7.38 -0.21 -10.71
N ALA A 66 6.35 -0.88 -11.24
CA ALA A 66 5.86 -0.66 -12.60
C ALA A 66 5.33 0.76 -12.86
N VAL A 67 4.88 1.47 -11.82
CA VAL A 67 4.45 2.88 -11.91
C VAL A 67 5.57 3.88 -11.61
N GLY A 68 6.82 3.41 -11.42
CA GLY A 68 7.99 4.26 -11.20
C GLY A 68 8.35 4.50 -9.73
N MET A 69 7.67 3.87 -8.76
CA MET A 69 8.04 4.01 -7.35
C MET A 69 9.31 3.23 -7.00
N LYS A 70 10.05 3.74 -6.01
CA LYS A 70 11.05 2.94 -5.31
C LYS A 70 10.33 1.92 -4.45
N THR A 71 10.86 0.72 -4.31
CA THR A 71 10.20 -0.35 -3.57
C THR A 71 11.12 -1.02 -2.56
N VAL A 72 10.55 -1.38 -1.41
CA VAL A 72 11.20 -2.21 -0.38
C VAL A 72 10.27 -3.37 -0.08
N TRP A 73 10.77 -4.58 -0.28
CA TRP A 73 10.07 -5.80 0.09
C TRP A 73 10.32 -6.11 1.57
N LEU A 74 9.26 -6.13 2.36
CA LEU A 74 9.28 -6.49 3.76
C LEU A 74 9.09 -8.00 3.91
N LEU A 75 10.17 -8.70 4.22
CA LEU A 75 10.12 -10.13 4.52
C LEU A 75 9.63 -10.33 5.97
N ILE A 76 8.42 -10.87 6.12
CA ILE A 76 7.89 -11.24 7.43
C ILE A 76 8.28 -12.69 7.73
N ILE A 77 9.26 -12.87 8.62
CA ILE A 77 9.64 -14.18 9.13
C ILE A 77 8.96 -14.36 10.49
N VAL A 78 8.06 -15.33 10.58
CA VAL A 78 7.51 -15.78 11.87
C VAL A 78 8.37 -16.93 12.36
N LEU A 79 9.15 -16.69 13.41
CA LEU A 79 9.88 -17.75 14.09
C LEU A 79 8.88 -18.64 14.85
N PRO A 80 9.08 -19.97 14.86
CA PRO A 80 8.29 -20.84 15.70
C PRO A 80 8.45 -20.44 17.18
N PRO A 81 7.41 -20.60 18.01
CA PRO A 81 7.58 -20.46 19.46
C PRO A 81 8.60 -21.49 19.95
N GLU A 82 9.38 -21.11 20.97
CA GLU A 82 10.30 -22.02 21.67
C GLU A 82 9.59 -23.25 22.24
#